data_AF-A0A091LQB9-F1
#
_entry.id   AF-A0A091LQB9-F1
#
_cell.length_a   1.000
_cell.length_b   1.000
_cell.length_c   1.000
_cell.angle_alpha   90.00
_cell.angle_beta   90.00
_cell.angle_gamma   90.00
#
_symmetry.space_group_name_H-M   'P 1'
#
loop_
_entity.id
_entity.type
_entity.pdbx_description
1 polymer ?
#
loop_
_entity_poly.entity_id
_entity_poly.type
_entity_poly.pdbx_seq_one_letter_code
_entity_poly.pdbx_strand_id
1 'polypeptide(L)'
;ACRALVDELEWEIAQVDPRKTIQMGSFRINPDGSQSVVEVPYARSEAHLTELLERICEKMKEYGEKVDPSTHRKSYVRVISHDGTKMDLSGVKID
;
A
#
# COMPACT_ATOMS: atom_id res chain seq x y z
N ALA A 1 7.16 11.95 -0.82
CA ALA A 1 6.52 10.93 -1.66
C ALA A 1 6.66 9.54 -1.04
N CYS A 2 7.87 8.99 -0.88
CA CYS A 2 8.05 7.60 -0.41
C CYS A 2 7.37 7.29 0.94
N ARG A 3 7.41 8.23 1.89
CA ARG A 3 6.71 8.06 3.18
C ARG A 3 5.20 7.89 3.01
N ALA A 4 4.56 8.74 2.19
CA ALA A 4 3.13 8.64 1.92
C ALA A 4 2.75 7.29 1.28
N LEU A 5 3.57 6.79 0.36
CA LEU A 5 3.38 5.46 -0.25
C LEU A 5 3.44 4.33 0.79
N VAL A 6 4.42 4.38 1.69
CA VAL A 6 4.57 3.36 2.75
C VAL A 6 3.40 3.45 3.73
N ASP A 7 3.00 4.65 4.12
CA ASP A 7 1.85 4.85 5.03
C ASP A 7 0.55 4.28 4.43
N GLU A 8 0.33 4.46 3.11
CA GLU A 8 -0.80 3.84 2.39
C GLU A 8 -0.73 2.31 2.37
N LEU A 9 0.46 1.78 2.09
CA LEU A 9 0.68 0.35 2.04
C LEU A 9 0.43 -0.29 3.40
N GLU A 10 0.94 0.32 4.48
CA GLU A 10 0.71 -0.14 5.85
C GLU A 10 -0.76 -0.07 6.25
N TRP A 11 -1.47 1.00 5.85
CA TRP A 11 -2.91 1.13 6.10
C TRP A 11 -3.73 0.01 5.43
N GLU A 12 -3.44 -0.29 4.17
CA GLU A 12 -4.12 -1.37 3.45
C GLU A 12 -3.80 -2.75 4.04
N ILE A 13 -2.53 -2.98 4.40
CA ILE A 13 -2.12 -4.22 5.07
C ILE A 13 -2.85 -4.39 6.41
N ALA A 14 -3.03 -3.31 7.18
CA ALA A 14 -3.70 -3.37 8.48
C ALA A 14 -5.19 -3.74 8.41
N GLN A 15 -5.82 -3.57 7.24
CA GLN A 15 -7.22 -3.96 7.01
C GLN A 15 -7.36 -5.45 6.67
N VAL A 16 -6.26 -6.15 6.39
CA VAL A 16 -6.27 -7.58 6.07
C VAL A 16 -6.40 -8.43 7.33
N ASP A 17 -7.26 -9.46 7.28
CA ASP A 17 -7.33 -10.48 8.33
C ASP A 17 -5.96 -11.17 8.51
N PRO A 18 -5.34 -11.10 9.71
CA PRO A 18 -4.07 -11.75 9.99
C PRO A 18 -4.07 -13.27 9.78
N ARG A 19 -5.24 -13.91 9.78
CA ARG A 19 -5.41 -15.35 9.54
C ARG A 19 -5.55 -15.71 8.06
N LYS A 20 -5.73 -14.71 7.18
CA LYS A 20 -5.83 -14.96 5.76
C LYS A 20 -4.49 -15.42 5.21
N THR A 21 -4.49 -16.56 4.55
CA THR A 21 -3.31 -17.17 3.94
C THR A 21 -3.48 -17.29 2.43
N ILE A 22 -2.35 -17.48 1.74
CA ILE A 22 -2.29 -17.76 0.32
C ILE A 22 -1.42 -18.99 0.08
N GLN A 23 -1.87 -19.85 -0.82
CA GLN A 23 -1.13 -21.02 -1.25
C GLN A 23 -0.15 -20.63 -2.35
N MET A 24 1.14 -20.76 -2.06
CA MET A 24 2.20 -20.64 -3.05
C MET A 24 2.61 -22.04 -3.49
N GLY A 25 2.38 -22.33 -4.77
CA GLY A 25 2.84 -23.58 -5.38
C GLY A 25 4.34 -23.57 -5.58
N SER A 26 5.02 -24.65 -5.21
CA SER A 26 6.39 -24.94 -5.61
C SER A 26 6.40 -25.27 -7.10
N PHE A 27 7.24 -24.63 -7.91
CA PHE A 27 7.36 -24.96 -9.34
C PHE A 27 7.81 -26.42 -9.62
N ARG A 28 8.15 -27.19 -8.59
CA ARG A 28 8.59 -28.60 -8.70
C ARG A 28 7.40 -29.56 -8.55
N ILE A 29 7.24 -30.43 -9.54
CA ILE A 29 6.31 -31.55 -9.52
C ILE A 29 7.04 -32.78 -8.98
N ASN A 30 6.42 -33.45 -8.02
CA ASN A 30 6.90 -34.70 -7.45
C ASN A 30 6.75 -35.86 -8.46
N PRO A 31 7.49 -36.97 -8.33
CA PRO A 31 7.38 -38.12 -9.23
C PRO A 31 5.99 -38.76 -9.31
N ASP A 32 5.15 -38.56 -8.29
CA ASP A 32 3.76 -39.02 -8.22
C ASP A 32 2.75 -38.07 -8.91
N GLY A 33 3.25 -36.98 -9.51
CA GLY A 33 2.43 -35.96 -10.17
C GLY A 33 1.84 -34.90 -9.23
N SER A 34 2.10 -34.99 -7.91
CA SER A 34 1.68 -33.97 -6.96
C SER A 34 2.63 -32.77 -6.96
N GLN A 35 2.14 -31.61 -6.51
CA GLN A 35 2.95 -30.39 -6.36
C GLN A 35 3.03 -30.05 -4.87
N SER A 36 4.21 -29.67 -4.39
CA SER A 36 4.35 -29.16 -3.03
C SER A 36 3.75 -27.76 -2.95
N VAL A 37 2.82 -27.54 -2.02
CA VAL A 37 2.19 -26.24 -1.80
C VAL A 37 2.61 -25.75 -0.42
N VAL A 38 3.06 -24.50 -0.33
CA VAL A 38 3.39 -23.84 0.93
C VAL A 38 2.35 -22.76 1.17
N GLU A 39 1.80 -22.74 2.38
CA GLU A 39 0.87 -21.72 2.80
C GLU A 39 1.61 -20.60 3.56
N VAL A 40 1.41 -19.36 3.13
CA VAL A 40 2.02 -18.18 3.77
C VAL A 40 0.97 -17.12 4.10
N PRO A 41 1.23 -16.21 5.05
CA PRO A 41 0.34 -15.10 5.33
C PRO A 41 0.09 -14.22 4.10
N TYR A 42 -1.18 -13.92 3.80
CA TYR A 42 -1.56 -13.13 2.64
C TYR A 42 -1.13 -11.65 2.79
N ALA A 43 -1.27 -11.08 4.00
CA ALA A 43 -1.16 -9.64 4.26
C ALA A 43 0.13 -8.98 3.72
N ARG A 44 1.26 -9.68 3.71
CA ARG A 44 2.54 -9.18 3.16
C ARG A 44 3.14 -10.10 2.11
N SER A 45 2.32 -10.96 1.51
CA SER A 45 2.74 -11.80 0.39
C SER A 45 3.07 -10.93 -0.83
N GLU A 46 4.05 -11.33 -1.63
CA GLU A 46 4.43 -10.62 -2.86
C GLU A 46 3.23 -10.36 -3.78
N ALA A 47 2.36 -11.36 -3.92
CA ALA A 47 1.13 -11.25 -4.71
C ALA A 47 0.24 -10.10 -4.22
N HIS A 48 0.03 -10.00 -2.89
CA HIS A 48 -0.78 -8.94 -2.30
C HIS A 48 -0.09 -7.57 -2.40
N LEU A 49 1.22 -7.49 -2.14
CA LEU A 49 1.96 -6.23 -2.20
C LEU A 49 1.99 -5.65 -3.62
N THR A 50 2.12 -6.51 -4.63
CA THR A 50 2.08 -6.09 -6.04
C THR A 50 0.72 -5.49 -6.40
N GLU A 51 -0.37 -6.17 -6.03
CA GLU A 51 -1.74 -5.68 -6.22
C GLU A 51 -1.98 -4.33 -5.50
N LEU A 52 -1.46 -4.21 -4.28
CA LEU A 52 -1.59 -2.96 -3.51
C LEU A 52 -0.86 -1.79 -4.15
N LEU A 53 0.35 -2.00 -4.66
CA LEU A 53 1.12 -0.94 -5.30
C LEU A 53 0.39 -0.36 -6.53
N GLU A 54 -0.27 -1.21 -7.32
CA GLU A 54 -1.09 -0.75 -8.46
C GLU A 54 -2.26 0.14 -7.99
N ARG A 55 -2.95 -0.25 -6.91
CA ARG A 55 -4.06 0.54 -6.35
C ARG A 55 -3.61 1.85 -5.69
N ILE A 56 -2.49 1.83 -4.97
CA ILE A 56 -1.98 3.00 -4.25
C ILE A 56 -1.58 4.11 -5.23
N CYS A 57 -1.08 3.76 -6.42
CA CYS A 57 -0.80 4.75 -7.47
C CYS A 57 -2.01 5.65 -7.78
N GLU A 58 -3.24 5.12 -7.77
CA GLU A 58 -4.45 5.92 -7.97
C GLU A 58 -4.76 6.82 -6.77
N LYS A 59 -4.53 6.34 -5.54
CA LYS A 59 -4.72 7.12 -4.31
C LYS A 59 -3.75 8.28 -4.16
N MET A 60 -2.57 8.20 -4.79
CA MET A 60 -1.59 9.29 -4.75
C MET A 60 -2.09 10.60 -5.40
N LYS A 61 -3.16 10.55 -6.21
CA LYS A 61 -3.87 11.74 -6.71
C LYS A 61 -4.56 12.54 -5.59
N GLU A 62 -4.82 11.90 -4.45
CA GLU A 62 -5.41 12.51 -3.26
C GLU A 62 -4.35 13.06 -2.30
N TYR A 63 -3.10 13.18 -2.75
CA TYR A 63 -2.02 13.81 -2.01
C TYR A 63 -1.55 15.09 -2.69
N GLY A 64 -1.22 16.09 -1.89
CA GLY A 64 -0.57 17.32 -2.35
C GLY A 64 0.76 17.56 -1.65
N GLU A 65 1.63 18.34 -2.30
CA GLU A 65 2.89 18.78 -1.73
C GLU A 65 2.66 19.99 -0.81
N LYS A 66 3.05 19.86 0.45
CA LYS A 66 3.09 20.96 1.43
C LYS A 66 4.54 21.30 1.76
N VAL A 67 4.87 22.58 1.64
CA VAL A 67 6.18 23.11 2.04
C VAL A 67 6.05 23.72 3.42
N ASP A 68 6.84 23.24 4.37
CA ASP A 68 6.94 23.84 5.69
C ASP A 68 7.59 25.24 5.60
N PRO A 69 6.93 26.33 6.04
CA PRO A 69 7.46 27.69 5.93
C PRO A 69 8.75 27.92 6.74
N SER A 70 8.95 27.16 7.82
CA SER A 70 10.10 27.31 8.72
C SER A 70 11.31 26.50 8.24
N THR A 71 11.09 25.25 7.83
CA THR A 71 12.18 24.33 7.44
C THR A 71 12.40 24.23 5.93
N HIS A 72 11.50 24.81 5.13
CA HIS A 72 11.46 24.70 3.66
C HIS A 72 11.43 23.24 3.16
N ARG A 73 11.07 22.28 4.03
CA ARG A 73 10.97 20.87 3.66
C ARG A 73 9.64 20.59 2.97
N LYS A 74 9.73 19.85 1.87
CA LYS A 74 8.58 19.31 1.14
C LYS A 74 8.07 18.06 1.83
N SER A 75 6.78 18.02 2.08
CA SER A 75 6.05 16.87 2.62
C SER A 75 4.85 16.58 1.74
N TYR A 76 4.41 15.33 1.68
CA TYR A 76 3.21 14.95 0.95
C TYR A 76 2.13 14.68 1.99
N VAL A 77 1.02 15.40 1.89
CA VAL A 77 -0.10 15.34 2.82
C VAL A 77 -1.37 14.98 2.07
N ARG A 78 -2.25 14.20 2.73
CA ARG A 78 -3.55 13.87 2.19
C ARG A 78 -4.41 15.12 2.05
N VAL A 79 -5.08 15.24 0.91
CA VAL A 79 -6.12 16.26 0.67
C VAL A 79 -7.53 15.72 0.98
N ILE A 80 -7.68 14.39 0.95
CA ILE A 80 -8.89 13.65 1.30
C ILE A 80 -8.48 12.56 2.29
N SER A 81 -9.19 12.40 3.41
CA SER A 81 -8.97 11.30 4.34
C SER A 81 -9.47 9.97 3.79
N HIS A 82 -9.08 8.87 4.42
CA HIS A 82 -9.49 7.52 4.01
C HIS A 82 -11.01 7.30 3.94
N ASP A 83 -11.79 8.09 4.67
CA ASP A 83 -13.26 8.05 4.71
C ASP A 83 -13.92 9.04 3.72
N GLY A 84 -13.14 9.77 2.91
CA GLY A 84 -13.64 10.73 1.92
C GLY A 84 -13.83 12.17 2.43
N THR A 85 -13.47 12.47 3.68
CA THR A 85 -13.58 13.83 4.23
C THR A 85 -12.47 14.73 3.68
N LYS A 86 -12.80 15.96 3.27
CA LYS A 86 -11.81 16.95 2.81
C LYS A 86 -10.96 17.41 4.00
N MET A 87 -9.64 17.35 3.83
CA MET A 87 -8.66 17.82 4.83
C MET A 87 -8.38 19.32 4.64
N ASP A 88 -7.72 19.96 5.62
CA ASP A 88 -7.27 21.35 5.47
C ASP A 88 -6.19 21.46 4.38
N LEU A 89 -6.50 22.21 3.32
CA LEU A 89 -5.65 22.40 2.15
C LEU A 89 -4.73 23.63 2.25
N SER A 90 -4.67 24.28 3.41
CA SER A 90 -3.85 25.46 3.62
C SER A 90 -2.37 25.21 3.27
N GLY A 91 -1.89 25.88 2.21
CA GLY A 91 -0.50 25.80 1.74
C GLY A 91 -0.14 24.51 0.99
N VAL A 92 -1.13 23.72 0.57
CA VAL A 92 -0.91 22.49 -0.21
C VAL A 92 -0.98 22.79 -1.71
N LYS A 93 0.06 22.41 -2.45
CA LYS A 93 0.05 22.41 -3.92
C LYS A 93 -0.39 21.04 -4.41
N ILE A 94 -1.45 21.02 -5.20
CA ILE A 94 -1.95 19.84 -5.90
C ILE A 94 -1.57 20.05 -7.37
N ASP A 95 -0.92 19.06 -7.97
CA ASP A 95 -0.58 19.02 -9.40
C ASP A 95 -1.58 18.12 -10.13
#